data_AF-A0A151E0R5-F1
#
_entry.id   AF-A0A151E0R5-F1
#
_cell.length_a   1.000
_cell.length_b   1.000
_cell.length_c   1.000
_cell.angle_alpha   90.00
_cell.angle_beta   90.00
_cell.angle_gamma   90.00
#
_symmetry.space_group_name_H-M   'P 1'
#
loop_
_entity.id
_entity.type
_entity.pdbx_description
1 polymer ?
#
loop_
_entity_poly.entity_id
_entity_poly.type
_entity_poly.pdbx_seq_one_letter_code
_entity_poly.pdbx_strand_id
1 'polypeptide(L)'
;MPFEMQIVSNTPLTGEEDFDTAAKMFFEQIGYLSKGSDPEIPYKIFANFFLKHPTKAWFVDDIAAMLKTSRPTVYRHLNKLKGFDILEEVSVFDEVSKQQKKAYRLRYGNFEKAWNFVEAHIKVAVENYSKTVEHLQRLIETNRK
;
A
#
# COMPACT_ATOMS: atom_id res chain seq x y z
N MET A 1 -5.05 8.11 7.79
CA MET A 1 -4.76 8.63 6.44
C MET A 1 -5.87 8.12 5.53
N PRO A 2 -6.38 8.95 4.62
CA PRO A 2 -7.36 8.52 3.64
C PRO A 2 -6.75 7.46 2.71
N PHE A 3 -7.61 6.62 2.13
CA PHE A 3 -7.23 5.73 1.05
C PHE A 3 -6.99 6.57 -0.22
N GLU A 4 -5.80 6.47 -0.78
CA GLU A 4 -5.41 7.15 -2.01
C GLU A 4 -4.52 6.20 -2.80
N MET A 5 -4.84 5.95 -4.07
CA MET A 5 -4.10 5.02 -4.91
C MET A 5 -4.21 5.46 -6.36
N GLN A 6 -3.14 5.25 -7.13
CA GLN A 6 -3.17 5.47 -8.57
C GLN A 6 -3.80 4.25 -9.26
N ILE A 7 -4.82 4.49 -10.08
CA ILE A 7 -5.42 3.48 -10.96
C ILE A 7 -5.07 3.83 -12.40
N VAL A 8 -4.34 2.93 -13.06
CA VAL A 8 -3.96 3.06 -14.48
C VAL A 8 -4.39 1.82 -15.23
N SER A 9 -4.72 1.99 -16.51
CA SER A 9 -4.87 0.84 -17.42
C SER A 9 -3.51 0.15 -17.55
N ASN A 10 -3.49 -1.17 -17.35
CA ASN A 10 -2.29 -1.99 -17.47
C ASN A 10 -2.62 -3.34 -18.14
N THR A 11 -1.59 -4.00 -18.67
CA THR A 11 -1.66 -5.43 -19.02
C THR A 11 -1.20 -6.23 -17.80
N PRO A 12 -1.91 -7.30 -17.39
CA PRO A 12 -1.47 -8.16 -16.29
C PRO A 12 -0.03 -8.66 -16.50
N LEU A 13 0.78 -8.63 -15.45
CA LEU A 13 2.20 -9.03 -15.49
C LEU A 13 2.39 -10.55 -15.40
N THR A 14 1.39 -11.36 -15.80
CA THR A 14 1.40 -12.82 -15.63
C THR A 14 2.45 -13.54 -16.47
N GLY A 15 3.06 -12.87 -17.45
CA GLY A 15 4.16 -13.39 -18.26
C GLY A 15 5.55 -13.00 -17.75
N GLU A 16 5.66 -12.22 -16.67
CA GLU A 16 6.94 -11.88 -16.03
C GLU A 16 7.24 -12.91 -14.94
N GLU A 17 8.35 -13.64 -15.09
CA GLU A 17 8.78 -14.68 -14.15
C GLU A 17 9.76 -14.15 -13.08
N ASP A 18 10.42 -13.02 -13.34
CA ASP A 18 11.29 -12.37 -12.36
C ASP A 18 10.49 -11.56 -11.35
N PHE A 19 10.52 -12.02 -10.09
CA PHE A 19 9.79 -11.38 -8.99
C PHE A 19 10.15 -9.90 -8.83
N ASP A 20 11.44 -9.55 -8.88
CA ASP A 20 11.86 -8.18 -8.58
C ASP A 20 11.43 -7.21 -9.71
N THR A 21 11.42 -7.67 -10.95
CA THR A 21 10.89 -6.94 -12.11
C THR A 21 9.37 -6.78 -12.02
N ALA A 22 8.63 -7.87 -11.80
CA ALA A 22 7.17 -7.81 -11.63
C ALA A 22 6.77 -6.87 -10.48
N ALA A 23 7.46 -6.96 -9.34
CA ALA A 23 7.19 -6.13 -8.17
C ALA A 23 7.45 -4.65 -8.45
N LYS A 24 8.57 -4.28 -9.08
CA LYS A 24 8.85 -2.88 -9.43
C LYS A 24 7.80 -2.31 -10.37
N MET A 25 7.48 -3.03 -11.45
CA MET A 25 6.46 -2.62 -12.42
C MET A 25 5.10 -2.42 -11.74
N PHE A 26 4.69 -3.39 -10.91
CA PHE A 26 3.44 -3.30 -10.16
C PHE A 26 3.44 -2.13 -9.17
N PHE A 27 4.53 -1.91 -8.43
CA PHE A 27 4.64 -0.80 -7.47
C PHE A 27 4.57 0.57 -8.15
N GLU A 28 5.06 0.71 -9.38
CA GLU A 28 4.86 1.92 -10.18
C GLU A 28 3.40 2.07 -10.65
N GLN A 29 2.77 0.97 -11.09
CA GLN A 29 1.38 0.99 -11.57
C GLN A 29 0.40 1.48 -10.48
N ILE A 30 0.58 1.00 -9.25
CA ILE A 30 -0.25 1.39 -8.10
C ILE A 30 0.14 2.77 -7.51
N GLY A 31 1.15 3.42 -8.07
CA GLY A 31 1.65 4.71 -7.61
C GLY A 31 2.43 4.66 -6.28
N TYR A 32 2.91 3.48 -5.86
CA TYR A 32 3.79 3.36 -4.69
C TYR A 32 5.17 3.95 -4.98
N LEU A 33 5.79 3.50 -6.07
CA LEU A 33 7.04 4.04 -6.61
C LEU A 33 6.74 5.15 -7.62
N SER A 34 7.47 6.26 -7.52
CA SER A 34 7.43 7.34 -8.52
C SER A 34 8.47 7.11 -9.60
N LYS A 35 8.10 7.36 -10.85
CA LYS A 35 9.05 7.37 -11.97
C LYS A 35 10.11 8.44 -11.74
N GLY A 36 11.39 8.05 -11.78
CA GLY A 36 12.53 8.96 -11.63
C GLY A 36 13.03 9.23 -10.21
N SER A 37 12.39 8.67 -9.17
CA SER A 37 12.96 8.66 -7.82
C SER A 37 13.80 7.41 -7.59
N ASP A 38 14.85 7.48 -6.76
CA ASP A 38 15.59 6.28 -6.32
C ASP A 38 14.62 5.29 -5.65
N PRO A 39 14.36 4.12 -6.27
CA PRO A 39 13.39 3.18 -5.76
C PRO A 39 13.97 2.29 -4.66
N GLU A 40 15.27 2.35 -4.35
CA GLU A 40 15.94 1.31 -3.56
C GLU A 40 15.34 1.11 -2.17
N ILE A 41 15.18 2.20 -1.40
CA ILE A 41 14.58 2.15 -0.05
C ILE A 41 13.10 1.72 -0.09
N PRO A 42 12.20 2.40 -0.83
CA PRO A 42 10.79 1.99 -0.87
C PRO A 42 10.61 0.57 -1.39
N TYR A 43 11.37 0.18 -2.42
CA TYR A 43 11.35 -1.18 -2.95
C TYR A 43 11.71 -2.19 -1.87
N LYS A 44 12.85 -2.01 -1.19
CA LYS A 44 13.29 -2.92 -0.13
C LYS A 44 12.26 -2.99 0.99
N ILE A 45 11.69 -1.86 1.43
CA ILE A 45 10.64 -1.84 2.46
C ILE A 45 9.48 -2.73 2.02
N PHE A 46 8.90 -2.54 0.84
CA PHE A 46 7.71 -3.30 0.48
C PHE A 46 8.03 -4.75 0.09
N ALA A 47 8.95 -4.95 -0.87
CA ALA A 47 9.27 -6.27 -1.40
C ALA A 47 10.02 -7.14 -0.38
N ASN A 48 11.10 -6.64 0.21
CA ASN A 48 11.97 -7.48 1.04
C ASN A 48 11.43 -7.66 2.45
N PHE A 49 10.87 -6.63 3.09
CA PHE A 49 10.34 -6.79 4.45
C PHE A 49 8.94 -7.40 4.46
N PHE A 50 8.05 -7.04 3.54
CA PHE A 50 6.65 -7.49 3.62
C PHE A 50 6.31 -8.59 2.62
N LEU A 51 6.62 -8.46 1.33
CA LEU A 51 6.22 -9.50 0.37
C LEU A 51 7.01 -10.81 0.54
N LYS A 52 8.32 -10.74 0.78
CA LYS A 52 9.18 -11.91 1.04
C LYS A 52 9.00 -12.51 2.44
N HIS A 53 8.39 -11.76 3.39
CA HIS A 53 8.12 -12.22 4.76
C HIS A 53 6.70 -11.85 5.22
N PRO A 54 5.66 -12.37 4.56
CA PRO A 54 4.31 -11.85 4.70
C PRO A 54 3.73 -12.02 6.11
N THR A 55 4.12 -13.07 6.85
CA THR A 55 3.62 -13.32 8.21
C THR A 55 4.39 -12.59 9.31
N LYS A 56 5.54 -11.98 8.99
CA LYS A 56 6.42 -11.35 9.98
C LYS A 56 5.96 -9.94 10.30
N ALA A 57 5.97 -9.60 11.59
CA ALA A 57 5.81 -8.24 12.07
C ALA A 57 7.18 -7.57 12.23
N TRP A 58 7.31 -6.34 11.76
CA TRP A 58 8.55 -5.58 11.76
C TRP A 58 8.42 -4.29 12.57
N PHE A 59 9.41 -4.04 13.43
CA PHE A 59 9.55 -2.76 14.09
C PHE A 59 10.18 -1.73 13.16
N VAL A 60 9.77 -0.47 13.30
CA VAL A 60 10.31 0.64 12.49
C VAL A 60 11.81 0.80 12.67
N ASP A 61 12.28 0.61 13.90
CA ASP A 61 13.68 0.75 14.27
C ASP A 61 14.56 -0.28 13.57
N ASP A 62 14.08 -1.53 13.47
CA ASP A 62 14.78 -2.61 12.79
C ASP A 62 14.92 -2.30 11.30
N ILE A 63 13.83 -1.90 10.64
CA ILE A 63 13.83 -1.53 9.22
C ILE A 63 14.80 -0.37 8.99
N ALA A 64 14.74 0.66 9.83
CA ALA A 64 15.61 1.83 9.73
C ALA A 64 17.10 1.44 9.87
N ALA A 65 17.42 0.59 10.84
CA ALA A 65 18.79 0.10 11.07
C ALA A 65 19.30 -0.74 9.90
N MET A 66 18.52 -1.72 9.43
CA MET A 66 18.91 -2.60 8.31
C MET A 66 19.07 -1.85 6.98
N LEU A 67 18.22 -0.85 6.73
CA LEU A 67 18.30 -0.03 5.51
C LEU A 67 19.22 1.19 5.64
N LYS A 68 19.84 1.40 6.81
CA LYS A 68 20.69 2.56 7.11
C LYS A 68 19.98 3.88 6.76
N THR A 69 18.71 4.00 7.13
CA THR A 69 17.88 5.17 6.85
C THR A 69 17.21 5.70 8.11
N SER A 70 16.51 6.82 8.01
CA SER A 70 15.85 7.46 9.15
C SER A 70 14.48 6.84 9.46
N ARG A 71 14.05 6.86 10.73
CA ARG A 71 12.69 6.49 11.12
C ARG A 71 11.62 7.26 10.33
N PRO A 72 11.73 8.60 10.13
CA PRO A 72 10.80 9.34 9.28
C PRO A 72 10.68 8.78 7.86
N THR A 73 11.80 8.40 7.23
CA THR A 73 11.81 7.77 5.90
C THR A 73 11.01 6.47 5.90
N VAL A 74 11.23 5.60 6.88
CA VAL A 74 10.48 4.34 7.02
C VAL A 74 9.00 4.61 7.25
N TYR A 75 8.66 5.49 8.20
CA TYR A 75 7.28 5.85 8.51
C TYR A 75 6.53 6.35 7.28
N ARG A 76 7.14 7.20 6.43
CA ARG A 76 6.53 7.66 5.18
C ARG A 76 6.04 6.50 4.31
N HIS A 77 6.86 5.46 4.15
CA HIS A 77 6.54 4.31 3.32
C HIS A 77 5.55 3.36 3.97
N LEU A 78 5.68 3.08 5.27
CA LEU A 78 4.71 2.28 6.03
C LEU A 78 3.33 2.94 6.04
N ASN A 79 3.31 4.25 6.20
CA ASN A 79 2.09 5.04 6.20
C ASN A 79 1.40 5.02 4.84
N LYS A 80 2.16 5.09 3.73
CA LYS A 80 1.61 4.95 2.38
C LYS A 80 0.98 3.56 2.16
N LEU A 81 1.69 2.49 2.52
CA LEU A 81 1.17 1.12 2.40
C LEU A 81 -0.01 0.82 3.33
N LYS A 82 -0.05 1.44 4.52
CA LYS A 82 -1.21 1.40 5.41
C LYS A 82 -2.39 2.19 4.82
N GLY A 83 -2.12 3.32 4.15
CA GLY A 83 -3.11 4.10 3.41
C GLY A 83 -3.73 3.33 2.25
N PHE A 84 -2.95 2.45 1.61
CA PHE A 84 -3.48 1.50 0.61
C PHE A 84 -4.28 0.35 1.21
N ASP A 85 -4.35 0.25 2.54
CA ASP A 85 -4.93 -0.89 3.26
C ASP A 85 -4.18 -2.22 3.08
N ILE A 86 -2.90 -2.19 2.71
CA ILE A 86 -2.08 -3.40 2.51
C ILE A 86 -1.42 -3.85 3.82
N LEU A 87 -0.96 -2.89 4.64
CA LEU A 87 -0.34 -3.17 5.94
C LEU A 87 -1.32 -2.88 7.07
N GLU A 88 -1.15 -3.65 8.14
CA GLU A 88 -1.75 -3.36 9.44
C GLU A 88 -0.69 -3.09 10.50
N GLU A 89 -1.13 -2.37 11.52
CA GLU A 89 -0.36 -2.04 12.70
C GLU A 89 -0.75 -3.01 13.81
N VAL A 90 0.25 -3.65 14.41
CA VAL A 90 0.05 -4.65 15.46
C VAL A 90 0.90 -4.32 16.69
N SER A 91 0.41 -4.73 17.86
CA SER A 91 1.20 -4.69 19.10
C SER A 91 1.93 -6.02 19.26
N VAL A 92 3.25 -5.96 19.37
CA VAL A 92 4.11 -7.13 19.59
C VAL A 92 4.88 -6.91 20.87
N PHE A 93 4.95 -7.94 21.72
CA PHE A 93 5.77 -7.90 22.92
C PHE A 93 7.25 -7.94 22.53
N ASP A 94 7.99 -6.89 22.84
CA ASP A 94 9.44 -6.87 22.67
C ASP A 94 10.09 -7.47 23.93
N GLU A 95 10.75 -8.62 23.77
CA GLU A 95 11.42 -9.33 24.85
C GLU A 95 12.59 -8.55 25.47
N VAL A 96 13.20 -7.64 24.71
CA VAL A 96 14.35 -6.84 25.13
C VAL A 96 13.91 -5.70 26.04
N SER A 97 12.91 -4.92 25.60
CA SER A 97 12.39 -3.82 26.42
C SER A 97 11.32 -4.24 27.42
N LYS A 98 10.87 -5.51 27.39
CA LYS A 98 9.74 -6.04 28.19
C LYS A 98 8.46 -5.20 28.05
N GLN A 99 8.22 -4.66 26.87
CA GLN A 99 7.09 -3.76 26.60
C GLN A 99 6.41 -4.14 25.30
N GLN A 100 5.11 -3.84 25.23
CA GLN A 100 4.35 -3.88 23.98
C GLN A 100 4.83 -2.75 23.05
N LYS A 101 5.36 -3.12 21.89
CA LYS A 101 5.82 -2.19 20.87
C LYS A 101 4.99 -2.33 19.60
N LYS A 102 4.87 -1.19 18.93
CA LYS A 102 4.19 -1.08 17.64
C LYS A 102 5.06 -1.68 16.53
N ALA A 103 4.51 -2.65 15.85
CA ALA A 103 5.08 -3.26 14.66
C ALA A 103 4.09 -3.20 13.49
N TYR A 104 4.58 -3.49 12.30
CA TYR A 104 3.79 -3.51 11.07
C TYR A 104 3.92 -4.87 10.41
N ARG A 105 2.83 -5.38 9.84
CA ARG A 105 2.84 -6.61 9.04
C ARG A 105 1.89 -6.49 7.87
N LEU A 106 2.04 -7.40 6.91
CA LEU A 106 1.08 -7.56 5.83
C LEU A 106 -0.26 -8.02 6.40
N ARG A 107 -1.36 -7.40 5.98
CA ARG A 107 -2.70 -7.86 6.39
C ARG A 107 -2.86 -9.34 6.06
N TYR A 108 -3.41 -10.10 7.00
CA TYR A 108 -3.66 -11.55 6.89
C TYR A 108 -2.42 -12.41 6.64
N GLY A 109 -1.21 -11.84 6.68
CA GLY A 109 0.01 -12.55 6.31
C GLY A 109 0.01 -13.08 4.88
N ASN A 110 -0.77 -12.47 3.97
CA ASN A 110 -0.92 -12.90 2.58
C ASN A 110 -1.27 -11.71 1.68
N PHE A 111 -0.51 -11.51 0.60
CA PHE A 111 -0.64 -10.32 -0.23
C PHE A 111 -1.92 -10.28 -1.05
N GLU A 112 -2.34 -11.41 -1.61
CA GLU A 112 -3.59 -11.54 -2.35
C GLU A 112 -4.80 -11.23 -1.46
N LYS A 113 -4.82 -11.77 -0.23
CA LYS A 113 -5.88 -11.47 0.74
C LYS A 113 -5.89 -9.99 1.16
N ALA A 114 -4.72 -9.38 1.33
CA ALA A 114 -4.62 -7.94 1.58
C ALA A 114 -5.16 -7.14 0.38
N TRP A 115 -4.88 -7.59 -0.84
CA TRP A 115 -5.32 -6.95 -2.08
C TRP A 115 -6.85 -6.91 -2.23
N ASN A 116 -7.57 -7.94 -1.77
CA ASN A 116 -9.03 -7.93 -1.76
C ASN A 116 -9.65 -6.70 -1.05
N PHE A 117 -8.95 -6.14 -0.06
CA PHE A 117 -9.41 -4.92 0.64
C PHE A 117 -9.15 -3.66 -0.20
N VAL A 118 -8.01 -3.63 -0.90
CA VAL A 118 -7.70 -2.59 -1.89
C VAL A 118 -8.81 -2.54 -2.94
N GLU A 119 -9.18 -3.70 -3.49
CA GLU A 119 -10.26 -3.82 -4.48
C GLU A 119 -11.61 -3.37 -3.94
N ALA A 120 -11.95 -3.77 -2.71
CA ALA A 120 -13.18 -3.33 -2.05
C ALA A 120 -13.22 -1.80 -1.89
N HIS A 121 -12.11 -1.18 -1.48
CA HIS A 121 -12.00 0.27 -1.37
C HIS A 121 -12.15 0.98 -2.71
N ILE A 122 -11.48 0.48 -3.77
CA ILE A 122 -11.61 1.02 -5.13
C ILE A 122 -13.06 0.93 -5.60
N LYS A 123 -13.71 -0.23 -5.44
CA LYS A 123 -15.09 -0.45 -5.85
C LYS A 123 -16.04 0.55 -5.20
N VAL A 124 -15.95 0.72 -3.88
CA VAL A 124 -16.79 1.68 -3.16
C VAL A 124 -16.53 3.12 -3.61
N ALA A 125 -15.27 3.49 -3.84
CA ALA A 125 -14.92 4.83 -4.32
C ALA A 125 -15.53 5.12 -5.70
N VAL A 126 -15.39 4.19 -6.65
CA VAL A 126 -15.95 4.31 -7.99
C VAL A 126 -17.48 4.36 -7.95
N GLU A 127 -18.14 3.51 -7.17
CA GLU A 127 -19.60 3.54 -6.99
C GLU A 127 -20.09 4.89 -6.45
N ASN A 128 -19.36 5.49 -5.52
CA ASN A 128 -19.70 6.81 -4.98
C ASN A 128 -19.50 7.94 -6.01
N TYR A 129 -18.46 7.86 -6.85
CA TYR A 129 -18.30 8.78 -7.96
C TYR A 129 -19.44 8.65 -8.97
N SER A 130 -19.86 7.43 -9.33
CA SER A 130 -21.01 7.21 -10.23
C SER A 130 -22.28 7.86 -9.69
N LYS A 131 -22.62 7.64 -8.41
CA LYS A 131 -23.78 8.28 -7.77
C LYS A 131 -23.71 9.81 -7.80
N THR A 132 -22.50 10.36 -7.63
CA THR A 132 -22.27 11.81 -7.69
C THR A 132 -22.49 12.34 -9.12
N VAL A 133 -21.98 11.64 -10.14
CA VAL A 133 -22.19 11.99 -11.55
C VAL A 133 -23.68 11.95 -11.91
N GLU A 134 -24.41 10.92 -11.51
CA GLU A 134 -25.86 10.82 -11.70
C GLU A 134 -26.62 11.97 -11.02
N HIS A 135 -26.19 12.36 -9.82
CA HIS A 135 -26.76 13.51 -9.13
C HIS A 135 -26.50 14.82 -9.89
N LEU A 136 -25.27 15.05 -10.34
CA LEU A 136 -24.90 16.23 -11.12
C LEU A 136 -25.70 16.32 -12.43
N GLN A 137 -25.89 15.19 -13.12
CA GLN A 137 -26.70 15.14 -14.33
C GLN A 137 -28.15 15.60 -14.08
N ARG A 138 -28.77 15.12 -12.98
CA ARG A 138 -30.13 15.55 -12.60
C ARG A 138 -30.22 17.05 -12.30
N LEU A 139 -29.19 17.62 -11.67
CA LEU A 139 -29.13 19.07 -11.42
C LEU A 139 -29.03 19.87 -12.73
N ILE A 140 -28.22 19.42 -13.68
CA ILE A 140 -28.09 20.04 -15.01
C ILE A 140 -29.44 20.06 -15.74
N GLU A 141 -30.18 18.96 -15.71
CA GLU A 141 -31.50 18.85 -16.37
C GLU A 141 -32.56 19.71 -15.71
N THR A 142 -32.52 19.85 -14.38
CA THR A 142 -33.45 20.71 -13.63
C THR A 142 -33.22 22.19 -13.93
N ASN A 143 -31.96 22.63 -13.96
CA ASN A 143 -31.60 24.04 -14.21
C ASN A 143 -31.82 24.49 -15.66
N ARG A 144 -32.10 23.58 -16.59
CA ARG A 144 -32.41 23.90 -18.00
C ARG A 144 -33.90 24.14 -18.24
N LYS A 145 -34.77 23.83 -17.27
CA LYS A 145 -36.21 24.07 -17.32
C LYS A 145 -36.55 25.39 -16.66
#